data_AF-A0A0K8PVB8-F1
#
_entry.id   AF-A0A0K8PVB8-F1
#
_cell.length_a   1.000
_cell.length_b   1.000
_cell.length_c   1.000
_cell.angle_alpha   90.00
_cell.angle_beta   90.00
_cell.angle_gamma   90.00
#
_symmetry.space_group_name_H-M   'P 1'
#
loop_
_entity.id
_entity.type
_entity.pdbx_description
1 polymer ?
#
loop_
_entity_poly.entity_id
_entity_poly.type
_entity_poly.pdbx_seq_one_letter_code
_entity_poly.pdbx_strand_id
1 'polypeptide(L)'
;MSPAVRDGITSPSEHARLDRLHAVRPGIHWDRLLFSAKRSAYKACSSSAPRVLHFEDAGITFSPGTGTFAAHLAGEAFVLTGRRHVCDGILLTATAFPADPPPGQTITSAASRSATVS
;
A
#
# COMPACT_ATOMS: atom_id res chain seq x y z
N MET A 1 -4.17 -19.31 1.28
CA MET A 1 -4.79 -18.66 0.10
C MET A 1 -4.65 -19.64 -1.05
N SER A 2 -5.60 -19.74 -1.98
CA SER A 2 -5.41 -20.64 -3.12
C SER A 2 -4.30 -20.10 -4.04
N PRO A 3 -3.56 -20.96 -4.76
CA PRO A 3 -2.50 -20.52 -5.67
C PRO A 3 -2.99 -19.49 -6.70
N ALA A 4 -4.13 -19.77 -7.35
CA ALA A 4 -4.71 -18.84 -8.33
C ALA A 4 -5.03 -17.45 -7.77
N VAL A 5 -5.50 -17.37 -6.51
CA VAL A 5 -5.75 -16.07 -5.87
C VAL A 5 -4.43 -15.38 -5.53
N ARG A 6 -3.42 -16.12 -5.07
CA ARG A 6 -2.09 -15.57 -4.78
C ARG A 6 -1.48 -14.98 -6.07
N ASP A 7 -1.43 -15.75 -7.14
CA ASP A 7 -0.88 -15.33 -8.43
C ASP A 7 -1.59 -14.08 -9.00
N GLY A 8 -2.91 -13.95 -8.76
CA GLY A 8 -3.68 -12.77 -9.18
C GLY A 8 -3.42 -11.50 -8.37
N ILE A 9 -2.74 -11.57 -7.23
CA ILE A 9 -2.48 -10.41 -6.35
C ILE A 9 -1.00 -10.11 -6.16
N THR A 10 -0.10 -10.97 -6.64
CA THR A 10 1.34 -10.88 -6.42
C THR A 10 2.16 -11.07 -7.69
N SER A 11 3.24 -10.32 -7.79
CA SER A 11 4.29 -10.54 -8.78
C SER A 11 5.26 -11.66 -8.37
N PRO A 12 6.06 -12.21 -9.30
CA PRO A 12 7.09 -13.22 -8.98
C PRO A 12 8.14 -12.74 -7.96
N SER A 13 8.49 -11.45 -7.97
CA SER A 13 9.43 -10.88 -7.00
C SER A 13 8.80 -10.78 -5.60
N GLU A 14 7.49 -10.53 -5.52
CA GLU A 14 6.74 -10.57 -4.27
C GLU A 14 6.65 -12.00 -3.72
N HIS A 15 6.48 -13.04 -4.56
CA HIS A 15 6.52 -14.43 -4.10
C HIS A 15 7.81 -14.74 -3.33
N ALA A 16 8.97 -14.48 -3.95
CA ALA A 16 10.26 -14.76 -3.33
C ALA A 16 10.44 -13.99 -2.00
N ARG A 17 9.87 -12.78 -1.90
CA ARG A 17 9.92 -11.99 -0.66
C ARG A 17 8.99 -12.56 0.41
N LEU A 18 7.79 -12.99 0.04
CA LEU A 18 6.83 -13.61 0.93
C LEU A 18 7.37 -14.94 1.48
N ASP A 19 8.04 -15.73 0.66
CA ASP A 19 8.64 -17.00 1.10
C ASP A 19 9.74 -16.76 2.15
N ARG A 20 10.57 -15.72 1.97
CA ARG A 20 11.53 -15.28 3.00
C ARG A 20 10.85 -14.83 4.29
N LEU A 21 9.74 -14.09 4.19
CA LEU A 21 8.98 -13.66 5.36
C LEU A 21 8.33 -14.84 6.10
N HIS A 22 7.84 -15.83 5.36
CA HIS A 22 7.33 -17.09 5.92
C HIS A 22 8.42 -17.86 6.66
N ALA A 23 9.65 -17.92 6.13
CA ALA A 23 10.77 -18.56 6.81
C ALA A 23 11.11 -17.88 8.16
N VAL A 24 11.01 -16.55 8.24
CA VAL A 24 11.33 -15.78 9.46
C VAL A 24 10.17 -15.77 10.47
N ARG A 25 8.92 -15.73 9.99
CA ARG A 25 7.70 -15.72 10.83
C ARG A 25 6.61 -16.59 10.22
N PRO A 26 6.64 -17.91 10.44
CA PRO A 26 5.71 -18.84 9.80
C PRO A 26 4.26 -18.69 10.29
N GLY A 27 4.04 -18.14 11.49
CA GLY A 27 2.70 -17.94 12.05
C GLY A 27 1.87 -16.81 11.42
N ILE A 28 2.43 -16.06 10.46
CA ILE A 28 1.72 -14.98 9.76
C ILE A 28 1.36 -15.44 8.35
N HIS A 29 0.10 -15.24 7.96
CA HIS A 29 -0.34 -15.43 6.57
C HIS A 29 0.07 -14.23 5.70
N TRP A 30 1.34 -14.19 5.30
CA TRP A 30 1.93 -13.04 4.61
C TRP A 30 1.23 -12.68 3.29
N ASP A 31 0.76 -13.66 2.52
CA ASP A 31 -0.02 -13.40 1.29
C ASP A 31 -1.30 -12.60 1.57
N ARG A 32 -2.02 -12.97 2.64
CA ARG A 32 -3.25 -12.26 3.05
C ARG A 32 -2.94 -10.88 3.61
N LEU A 33 -1.82 -10.74 4.32
CA LEU A 33 -1.38 -9.45 4.85
C LEU A 33 -0.95 -8.51 3.72
N LEU A 34 -0.29 -9.03 2.67
CA LEU A 34 0.05 -8.31 1.45
C LEU A 34 -1.21 -7.81 0.74
N PHE A 35 -2.17 -8.70 0.51
CA PHE A 35 -3.46 -8.34 -0.07
C PHE A 35 -4.13 -7.21 0.70
N SER A 36 -4.19 -7.34 2.03
CA SER A 36 -4.77 -6.32 2.91
C SER A 36 -4.02 -4.98 2.79
N ALA A 37 -2.69 -4.99 2.78
CA ALA A 37 -1.86 -3.79 2.65
C ALA A 37 -2.06 -3.09 1.29
N LYS A 38 -2.08 -3.84 0.17
CA LYS A 38 -2.39 -3.29 -1.16
C LYS A 38 -3.75 -2.61 -1.17
N ARG A 39 -4.78 -3.26 -0.62
CA ARG A 39 -6.12 -2.66 -0.50
C ARG A 39 -6.15 -1.42 0.38
N SER A 40 -5.41 -1.38 1.49
CA SER A 40 -5.30 -0.18 2.32
C SER A 40 -4.62 0.97 1.57
N ALA A 41 -3.59 0.69 0.76
CA ALA A 41 -2.95 1.70 -0.08
C ALA A 41 -3.89 2.25 -1.16
N TYR A 42 -4.66 1.39 -1.85
CA TYR A 42 -5.65 1.86 -2.83
C TYR A 42 -6.74 2.71 -2.20
N LYS A 43 -7.23 2.34 -1.02
CA LYS A 43 -8.19 3.16 -0.28
C LYS A 43 -7.61 4.53 0.09
N ALA A 44 -6.33 4.57 0.50
CA ALA A 44 -5.68 5.82 0.87
C ALA A 44 -5.47 6.75 -0.34
N CYS A 45 -5.23 6.19 -1.54
CA CYS A 45 -5.03 6.97 -2.77
C CYS A 45 -6.30 7.13 -3.63
N SER A 46 -7.46 6.64 -3.21
CA SER A 46 -8.65 6.60 -4.09
C SER A 46 -9.16 7.99 -4.49
N SER A 47 -8.84 9.03 -3.73
CA SER A 47 -9.18 10.42 -4.05
C SER A 47 -8.12 11.12 -4.91
N SER A 48 -6.90 10.58 -4.99
CA SER A 48 -5.75 11.22 -5.65
C SER A 48 -5.26 10.49 -6.90
N ALA A 49 -5.61 9.21 -7.07
CA ALA A 49 -5.15 8.39 -8.17
C ALA A 49 -5.88 8.76 -9.48
N PRO A 50 -5.16 9.17 -10.54
CA PRO A 50 -5.76 9.57 -11.81
C PRO A 50 -6.30 8.39 -12.64
N ARG A 51 -6.07 7.15 -12.20
CA ARG A 51 -6.47 5.91 -12.87
C ARG A 51 -6.87 4.82 -11.89
N VAL A 52 -7.56 3.81 -12.41
CA VAL A 52 -7.81 2.55 -11.70
C VAL A 52 -6.46 1.86 -11.44
N LEU A 53 -6.26 1.41 -10.20
CA LEU A 53 -5.05 0.68 -9.79
C LEU A 53 -5.34 -0.82 -9.73
N HIS A 54 -4.44 -1.60 -10.31
CA HIS A 54 -4.43 -3.07 -10.26
C HIS A 54 -3.38 -3.57 -9.26
N PHE A 55 -3.44 -4.84 -8.84
CA PHE A 55 -2.56 -5.40 -7.80
C PHE A 55 -1.07 -5.28 -8.12
N GLU A 56 -0.72 -5.38 -9.39
CA GLU A 56 0.61 -5.20 -9.95
C GLU A 56 1.11 -3.74 -9.86
N ASP A 57 0.20 -2.76 -9.78
CA ASP A 57 0.53 -1.34 -9.63
C ASP A 57 0.96 -0.99 -8.20
N ALA A 58 0.90 -1.92 -7.23
CA ALA A 58 1.35 -1.67 -5.87
C ALA A 58 2.36 -2.73 -5.40
N GLY A 59 3.57 -2.27 -5.08
CA GLY A 59 4.58 -3.07 -4.38
C GLY A 59 4.58 -2.78 -2.88
N ILE A 60 4.53 -3.83 -2.06
CA ILE A 60 4.60 -3.68 -0.59
C ILE A 60 5.91 -4.23 -0.03
N THR A 61 6.55 -3.44 0.81
CA THR A 61 7.70 -3.84 1.61
C THR A 61 7.31 -3.92 3.09
N PHE A 62 7.30 -5.11 3.66
CA PHE A 62 7.08 -5.28 5.11
C PHE A 62 8.36 -5.07 5.92
N SER A 63 8.20 -4.44 7.08
CA SER A 63 9.22 -4.41 8.14
C SER A 63 8.73 -5.27 9.32
N PRO A 64 9.19 -6.54 9.43
CA PRO A 64 8.73 -7.47 10.48
C PRO A 64 8.94 -6.95 11.90
N GLY A 65 10.09 -6.34 12.17
CA GLY A 65 10.48 -5.87 13.50
C GLY A 65 9.59 -4.74 14.05
N THR A 66 9.08 -3.87 13.18
CA THR A 66 8.44 -2.60 13.58
C THR A 66 6.93 -2.59 13.45
N GLY A 67 6.32 -3.64 12.87
CA GLY A 67 4.89 -3.62 12.59
C GLY A 67 4.51 -2.64 11.47
N THR A 68 5.44 -2.25 10.59
CA THR A 68 5.18 -1.31 9.50
C THR A 68 5.29 -1.95 8.12
N PHE A 69 4.78 -1.25 7.12
CA PHE A 69 5.02 -1.53 5.71
C PHE A 69 5.17 -0.23 4.91
N ALA A 70 5.84 -0.30 3.77
CA ALA A 70 5.90 0.76 2.77
C ALA A 70 5.17 0.29 1.52
N ALA A 71 4.30 1.13 0.96
CA ALA A 71 3.60 0.88 -0.30
C ALA A 71 4.12 1.82 -1.38
N HIS A 72 4.63 1.24 -2.46
CA HIS A 72 5.09 1.93 -3.65
C HIS A 72 4.04 1.75 -4.73
N LEU A 73 3.51 2.85 -5.27
CA LEU A 73 2.51 2.82 -6.34
C LEU A 73 3.18 3.15 -7.68
N ALA A 74 2.90 2.35 -8.70
CA ALA A 74 3.49 2.50 -10.02
C ALA A 74 3.04 3.82 -10.67
N GLY A 75 4.02 4.67 -10.99
CA GLY A 75 3.80 6.00 -11.56
C GLY A 75 3.70 7.13 -10.52
N GLU A 76 3.73 6.80 -9.23
CA GLU A 76 3.68 7.79 -8.15
C GLU A 76 5.08 8.03 -7.56
N ALA A 77 5.39 9.29 -7.24
CA ALA A 77 6.67 9.66 -6.64
C ALA A 77 6.71 9.49 -5.11
N PHE A 78 5.55 9.29 -4.48
CA PHE A 78 5.44 9.14 -3.02
C PHE A 78 5.40 7.67 -2.60
N VAL A 79 5.74 7.44 -1.33
CA VAL A 79 5.62 6.13 -0.67
C VAL A 79 4.67 6.29 0.50
N LEU A 80 3.64 5.46 0.53
CA LEU A 80 2.74 5.43 1.69
C LEU A 80 3.35 4.57 2.78
N THR A 81 3.56 5.16 3.95
CA THR A 81 3.93 4.39 5.14
C THR A 81 2.67 3.89 5.82
N GLY A 82 2.64 2.59 6.09
CA GLY A 82 1.52 1.92 6.75
C GLY A 82 1.94 1.17 8.00
N ARG A 83 0.96 0.88 8.83
CA ARG A 83 1.07 0.01 10.01
C ARG A 83 0.29 -1.28 9.77
N ARG A 84 0.82 -2.35 10.33
CA ARG A 84 0.18 -3.67 10.36
C ARG A 84 0.09 -4.20 11.78
N HIS A 85 -0.98 -4.92 12.05
CA HIS A 85 -1.16 -5.64 13.31
C HIS A 85 -1.69 -7.05 13.03
N VAL A 86 -1.24 -8.01 13.81
CA VAL A 86 -1.65 -9.42 13.72
C VAL A 86 -1.91 -9.90 15.13
N CYS A 87 -3.18 -10.09 15.49
CA CYS A 87 -3.63 -10.58 16.79
C CYS A 87 -4.94 -11.32 16.63
N ASP A 88 -5.18 -12.36 17.44
CA ASP A 88 -6.48 -13.04 17.54
C ASP A 88 -7.10 -13.48 16.20
N GLY A 89 -6.24 -13.94 15.27
CA GLY A 89 -6.65 -14.35 13.92
C GLY A 89 -7.01 -13.19 12.97
N ILE A 90 -6.84 -11.94 13.39
CA ILE A 90 -7.12 -10.73 12.62
C ILE A 90 -5.83 -10.18 12.02
N LEU A 91 -5.90 -9.81 10.74
CA LEU A 91 -4.88 -9.04 10.04
C LEU A 91 -5.41 -7.63 9.83
N LEU A 92 -4.76 -6.64 10.42
CA LEU A 92 -5.08 -5.23 10.22
C LEU A 92 -3.96 -4.55 9.45
N THR A 93 -4.32 -3.77 8.43
CA THR A 93 -3.40 -2.87 7.72
C THR A 93 -4.03 -1.50 7.59
N ALA A 94 -3.29 -0.47 7.99
CA ALA A 94 -3.74 0.91 7.90
C ALA A 94 -2.63 1.77 7.29
N THR A 95 -3.00 2.62 6.35
CA THR A 95 -2.15 3.67 5.81
C THR A 95 -3.05 4.84 5.43
N ALA A 96 -2.49 6.03 5.39
CA ALA A 96 -3.19 7.24 5.05
C ALA A 96 -2.32 8.04 4.07
N PHE A 97 -2.98 8.75 3.17
CA PHE A 97 -2.30 9.78 2.40
C PHE A 97 -1.84 10.88 3.38
N PRO A 98 -0.61 11.38 3.27
CA PRO A 98 -0.18 12.49 4.10
C PRO A 98 -1.09 13.70 3.86
N ALA A 99 -1.59 14.32 4.93
CA ALA A 99 -2.54 15.43 4.86
C ALA A 99 -1.95 16.72 4.24
N ASP A 100 -0.62 16.81 4.16
CA ASP A 100 0.16 17.80 3.42
C ASP A 100 1.64 17.32 3.35
N PRO A 101 2.46 17.81 2.39
CA PRO A 101 3.88 17.46 2.36
C PRO A 101 4.58 17.89 3.66
N PRO A 102 5.66 17.20 4.07
CA PRO A 102 6.47 17.67 5.19
C PRO A 102 6.95 19.12 4.92
N PRO A 103 7.04 19.98 5.95
CA PRO A 103 7.45 21.36 5.77
C PRO A 103 8.79 21.43 5.05
N GLY A 104 8.84 22.14 3.92
CA GLY A 104 10.06 22.36 3.12
C GLY A 104 9.99 22.02 1.63
N GLN A 105 8.85 21.58 1.09
CA GLN A 105 8.66 21.43 -0.37
C GLN A 105 7.56 22.35 -0.88
N THR A 106 7.96 23.38 -1.63
CA THR A 106 7.08 24.33 -2.31
C THR A 106 6.30 23.61 -3.41
N ILE A 107 4.98 23.46 -3.24
CA ILE A 107 4.09 23.13 -4.35
C ILE A 107 3.76 24.45 -5.05
N THR A 108 4.26 24.63 -6.27
CA THR A 108 3.72 25.64 -7.18
C THR A 108 2.29 25.22 -7.53
N SER A 109 1.31 25.79 -6.82
CA SER A 109 -0.10 25.67 -7.16
C SER A 109 -0.35 26.39 -8.49
N ALA A 110 -0.55 25.62 -9.56
CA ALA A 110 -1.06 26.16 -10.81
C ALA A 110 -2.58 26.42 -10.66
N ALA A 111 -2.88 27.66 -10.31
CA ALA A 111 -4.09 28.43 -10.61
C ALA A 111 -5.44 27.69 -10.58
N SER A 112 -6.20 28.02 -9.54
CA SER A 112 -7.66 28.08 -9.49
C SER A 112 -8.29 28.49 -10.84
N ARG A 113 -9.31 27.75 -11.28
CA ARG A 113 -10.35 28.31 -12.14
C ARG A 113 -11.64 28.43 -11.32
N SER A 114 -11.92 29.65 -10.88
CA SER A 114 -13.26 30.20 -10.61
C SER A 114 -14.16 29.99 -11.85
N ALA A 115 -15.49 30.02 -11.85
CA ALA A 115 -16.56 30.29 -10.90
C ALA A 115 -17.84 29.72 -11.54
N THR A 116 -18.86 29.37 -10.74
CA THR A 116 -20.25 29.35 -11.22
C THR A 116 -21.08 30.23 -10.29
N VAL A 117 -21.54 31.36 -10.83
CA VAL A 117 -22.68 32.11 -10.30
C VAL A 117 -23.87 31.73 -11.18
N SER A 118 -24.99 31.41 -10.55
CA SER A 118 -26.34 31.42 -11.14
C SER A 118 -27.19 32.39 -10.34
#